data_AF-A0A7R9MIN9-F1
#
_entry.id   AF-A0A7R9MIN9-F1
#
_cell.length_a   1.000
_cell.length_b   1.000
_cell.length_c   1.000
_cell.angle_alpha   90.00
_cell.angle_beta   90.00
_cell.angle_gamma   90.00
#
_symmetry.space_group_name_H-M   'P 1'
#
loop_
_entity.id
_entity.type
_entity.pdbx_description
1 polymer ?
#
loop_
_entity_poly.entity_id
_entity_poly.type
_entity_poly.pdbx_seq_one_letter_code
_entity_poly.pdbx_strand_id
1 'polypeptide(L)'
;MAFGLWLFTVLCVAIAMVFGIVSSVFSIINTVMTPIEVITGIQGLFLWNGLAALFCLCGGISWLLQYKNSLRRNVLTPDEQNDGWNSEGRAWLGFSYFFVIIALVLYVLNIVLVYLANRPVKSREPRTTTDKNPEGVIMLY
;
A
#
# COMPACT_ATOMS: atom_id res chain seq x y z
N MET A 1 -12.71 -27.28 -2.93
CA MET A 1 -12.26 -25.86 -2.91
C MET A 1 -13.46 -24.94 -2.85
N ALA A 2 -13.44 -23.91 -2.02
CA ALA A 2 -14.50 -22.90 -2.02
C ALA A 2 -14.28 -21.90 -3.17
N PHE A 3 -15.07 -22.03 -4.24
CA PHE A 3 -14.96 -21.19 -5.44
C PHE A 3 -15.09 -19.68 -5.12
N GLY A 4 -15.98 -19.31 -4.20
CA GLY A 4 -16.17 -17.92 -3.78
C GLY A 4 -14.92 -17.27 -3.16
N LEU A 5 -14.17 -18.01 -2.32
CA LEU A 5 -12.92 -17.51 -1.72
C LEU A 5 -11.83 -17.31 -2.77
N TRP A 6 -11.75 -18.22 -3.74
CA TRP A 6 -10.81 -18.07 -4.85
C TRP A 6 -11.14 -16.82 -5.69
N LEU A 7 -12.40 -16.68 -6.10
CA LEU A 7 -12.85 -15.54 -6.90
C LEU A 7 -12.61 -14.22 -6.16
N PHE A 8 -12.93 -14.18 -4.85
CA PHE A 8 -12.67 -13.02 -4.00
C PHE A 8 -11.18 -12.66 -3.97
N THR A 9 -10.30 -13.65 -3.84
CA THR A 9 -8.85 -13.44 -3.86
C THR A 9 -8.39 -12.79 -5.17
N VAL A 10 -8.85 -13.33 -6.32
CA VAL A 10 -8.49 -12.81 -7.64
C VAL A 10 -8.99 -11.38 -7.83
N LEU A 11 -10.24 -11.10 -7.44
CA LEU A 11 -10.82 -9.77 -7.53
C LEU A 11 -10.08 -8.76 -6.64
N CYS A 12 -9.76 -9.12 -5.39
CA CYS A 12 -9.01 -8.25 -4.50
C CYS A 12 -7.63 -7.89 -5.06
N VAL A 13 -6.89 -8.87 -5.60
CA VAL A 13 -5.58 -8.61 -6.20
C VAL A 13 -5.70 -7.75 -7.46
N ALA A 14 -6.70 -8.00 -8.31
CA ALA A 14 -6.96 -7.18 -9.50
C ALA A 14 -7.27 -5.71 -9.14
N ILE A 15 -8.15 -5.50 -8.17
CA ILE A 15 -8.51 -4.16 -7.69
C ILE A 15 -7.31 -3.46 -7.05
N ALA A 16 -6.50 -4.19 -6.27
CA ALA A 16 -5.26 -3.64 -5.69
C ALA A 16 -4.28 -3.15 -6.76
N MET A 17 -4.13 -3.88 -7.87
CA MET A 17 -3.28 -3.47 -8.98
C MET A 17 -3.79 -2.18 -9.64
N VAL A 18 -5.11 -2.06 -9.86
CA VAL A 18 -5.70 -0.84 -10.43
C VAL A 18 -5.42 0.37 -9.55
N PHE A 19 -5.65 0.27 -8.24
CA PHE A 19 -5.34 1.36 -7.31
C PHE A 19 -3.84 1.66 -7.23
N GLY A 20 -2.98 0.65 -7.34
CA GLY A 20 -1.52 0.85 -7.41
C GLY A 20 -1.09 1.64 -8.65
N ILE A 21 -1.67 1.35 -9.82
CA ILE A 21 -1.40 2.09 -11.05
C ILE A 21 -1.87 3.54 -10.92
N VAL A 22 -3.09 3.75 -10.41
CA VAL A 22 -3.65 5.09 -10.16
C VAL A 22 -2.76 5.89 -9.20
N SER A 23 -2.30 5.25 -8.11
CA SER A 23 -1.37 5.85 -7.15
C SER A 23 -0.04 6.25 -7.81
N SER A 24 0.51 5.40 -8.66
CA SER A 24 1.76 5.66 -9.39
C SER A 24 1.64 6.89 -10.30
N VAL A 25 0.55 6.97 -11.08
CA VAL A 25 0.28 8.12 -11.95
C VAL A 25 0.17 9.41 -11.13
N PHE A 26 -0.58 9.39 -10.03
CA PHE A 26 -0.70 10.57 -9.17
C PHE A 26 0.60 10.93 -8.47
N SER A 27 1.45 9.96 -8.11
CA SER A 27 2.78 10.24 -7.56
C SER A 27 3.67 10.98 -8.55
N ILE A 28 3.63 10.62 -9.84
CA ILE A 28 4.36 11.32 -10.90
C ILE A 28 3.81 12.74 -11.05
N ILE A 29 2.48 12.89 -11.08
CA ILE A 29 1.83 14.20 -11.19
C ILE A 29 2.22 15.10 -10.01
N ASN A 30 2.22 14.61 -8.77
CA ASN A 30 2.65 15.37 -7.59
C ASN A 30 4.14 15.74 -7.61
N THR A 31 4.95 15.03 -8.39
CA THR A 31 6.37 15.35 -8.52
C THR A 31 6.58 16.53 -9.47
N VAL A 32 5.74 16.66 -10.50
CA VAL A 32 5.87 17.70 -11.54
C VAL A 32 5.00 18.93 -11.21
N MET A 33 3.83 18.69 -10.63
CA MET A 33 2.83 19.71 -10.30
C MET A 33 2.55 19.63 -8.80
N THR A 34 2.21 20.76 -8.17
CA THR A 34 1.72 20.79 -6.78
C THR A 34 0.20 20.97 -6.79
N PRO A 35 -0.59 19.91 -7.02
CA PRO A 35 -2.05 20.01 -7.01
C PRO A 35 -2.56 20.31 -5.60
N ILE A 36 -3.54 21.21 -5.53
CA ILE A 36 -4.22 21.63 -4.30
C ILE A 36 -5.45 20.75 -3.97
N GLU A 37 -5.82 19.83 -4.85
CA GLU A 37 -7.02 19.02 -4.68
C GLU A 37 -6.79 17.83 -3.73
N VAL A 38 -7.85 17.43 -3.02
CA VAL A 38 -7.81 16.34 -2.03
C VAL A 38 -7.49 14.97 -2.65
N ILE A 39 -7.96 14.72 -3.87
CA ILE A 39 -7.85 13.41 -4.56
C ILE A 39 -6.53 13.26 -5.31
N THR A 40 -6.01 14.35 -5.87
CA THR A 40 -4.78 14.36 -6.67
C THR A 40 -3.58 14.87 -5.89
N GLY A 41 -3.76 15.50 -4.72
CA GLY A 41 -2.68 15.94 -3.84
C GLY A 41 -2.13 14.85 -2.91
N ILE A 42 -1.38 15.29 -1.91
CA ILE A 42 -0.71 14.42 -0.91
C ILE A 42 -1.73 13.50 -0.20
N GLN A 43 -2.92 14.02 0.11
CA GLN A 43 -4.00 13.23 0.72
C GLN A 43 -4.49 12.10 -0.19
N GLY A 44 -4.50 12.33 -1.50
CA GLY A 44 -4.78 11.32 -2.52
C GLY A 44 -3.80 10.17 -2.49
N LEU A 45 -2.49 10.46 -2.40
CA LEU A 45 -1.45 9.41 -2.33
C LEU A 45 -1.65 8.48 -1.12
N PHE A 46 -2.07 9.01 0.02
CA PHE A 46 -2.41 8.19 1.18
C PHE A 46 -3.64 7.32 0.91
N LEU A 47 -4.68 7.88 0.29
CA LEU A 47 -5.92 7.17 -0.03
C LEU A 47 -5.66 6.01 -1.00
N TRP A 48 -4.99 6.26 -2.12
CA TRP A 48 -4.78 5.26 -3.18
C TRP A 48 -3.84 4.14 -2.74
N ASN A 49 -2.71 4.46 -2.09
CA ASN A 49 -1.84 3.43 -1.51
C ASN A 49 -2.52 2.67 -0.38
N GLY A 50 -3.31 3.34 0.46
CA GLY A 50 -4.05 2.72 1.56
C GLY A 50 -5.09 1.72 1.06
N LEU A 51 -5.86 2.09 0.03
CA LEU A 51 -6.80 1.19 -0.64
C LEU A 51 -6.08 0.00 -1.27
N ALA A 52 -5.00 0.24 -2.03
CA ALA A 52 -4.21 -0.83 -2.64
C ALA A 52 -3.65 -1.81 -1.59
N ALA A 53 -3.11 -1.30 -0.47
CA ALA A 53 -2.65 -2.12 0.66
C ALA A 53 -3.78 -2.94 1.29
N LEU A 54 -4.95 -2.33 1.53
CA LEU A 54 -6.12 -3.02 2.10
C LEU A 54 -6.55 -4.19 1.22
N PHE A 55 -6.68 -3.97 -0.09
CA PHE A 55 -7.09 -5.01 -1.03
C PHE A 55 -6.02 -6.11 -1.18
N CYS A 56 -4.73 -5.77 -1.17
CA CYS A 56 -3.64 -6.75 -1.11
C CYS A 56 -3.71 -7.61 0.16
N LEU A 57 -3.99 -7.00 1.32
CA LEU A 57 -4.13 -7.70 2.59
C LEU A 57 -5.34 -8.65 2.59
N CYS A 58 -6.50 -8.19 2.13
CA CYS A 58 -7.70 -9.00 1.98
C CYS A 58 -7.48 -10.20 1.05
N GLY A 59 -6.85 -9.98 -0.11
CA GLY A 59 -6.48 -11.06 -1.05
C GLY A 59 -5.50 -12.06 -0.43
N GLY A 60 -4.46 -11.56 0.26
CA GLY A 60 -3.48 -12.40 0.95
C GLY A 60 -4.09 -13.25 2.07
N ILE A 61 -4.99 -12.69 2.87
CA ILE A 61 -5.70 -13.43 3.93
C ILE A 61 -6.64 -14.48 3.32
N SER A 62 -7.42 -14.10 2.30
CA SER A 62 -8.33 -15.03 1.62
C SER A 62 -7.58 -16.23 1.03
N TRP A 63 -6.44 -15.99 0.38
CA TRP A 63 -5.58 -17.07 -0.11
C TRP A 63 -5.05 -17.95 1.02
N LEU A 64 -4.61 -17.35 2.14
CA LEU A 64 -4.09 -18.09 3.28
C LEU A 64 -5.17 -18.96 3.96
N LEU A 65 -6.40 -18.46 4.05
CA LEU A 65 -7.56 -19.22 4.51
C LEU A 65 -7.87 -20.38 3.56
N GLN A 66 -7.84 -20.13 2.25
CA GLN A 66 -8.04 -21.17 1.24
C GLN A 66 -6.95 -22.24 1.28
N TYR A 67 -5.70 -21.83 1.47
CA TYR A 67 -4.56 -22.73 1.60
C TYR A 67 -4.72 -23.65 2.82
N LYS A 68 -5.06 -23.10 3.99
CA LYS A 68 -5.28 -23.87 5.22
C LYS A 68 -6.47 -24.83 5.11
N ASN A 69 -7.58 -24.37 4.52
CA ASN A 69 -8.83 -25.14 4.51
C ASN A 69 -8.91 -26.18 3.39
N SER A 70 -8.32 -25.92 2.22
CA SER A 70 -8.50 -26.77 1.03
C SER A 70 -7.22 -27.38 0.49
N LEU A 71 -6.07 -26.72 0.59
CA LEU A 71 -4.81 -27.25 0.01
C LEU A 71 -3.96 -28.04 1.00
N ARG A 72 -4.13 -27.81 2.30
CA ARG A 72 -3.42 -28.59 3.34
C ARG A 72 -4.11 -29.91 3.67
N ARG A 73 -5.40 -30.02 3.36
CA ARG A 73 -6.21 -31.21 3.67
C ARG A 73 -6.03 -32.26 2.58
N ASN A 74 -5.92 -33.51 3.00
CA ASN A 74 -5.61 -34.64 2.11
C ASN A 74 -6.60 -34.68 0.93
N VAL A 75 -6.08 -34.59 -0.29
CA VAL A 75 -6.87 -34.53 -1.54
C VAL A 75 -7.19 -35.95 -2.07
N LEU A 76 -6.65 -36.98 -1.40
CA LEU A 76 -6.80 -38.37 -1.79
C LEU A 76 -8.19 -38.90 -1.49
N THR A 77 -8.68 -39.73 -2.40
CA THR A 77 -9.93 -40.48 -2.29
C THR A 77 -9.85 -41.46 -1.11
N PRO A 78 -10.97 -41.82 -0.44
CA PRO A 78 -10.96 -42.72 0.72
C PRO A 78 -10.28 -44.06 0.43
N ASP A 79 -10.40 -44.55 -0.80
CA ASP A 79 -9.80 -45.80 -1.27
C ASP A 79 -8.25 -45.71 -1.31
N GLU A 80 -7.69 -44.57 -1.74
CA GLU A 80 -6.23 -44.35 -1.76
C GLU A 80 -5.66 -44.11 -0.35
N GLN A 81 -6.47 -43.57 0.57
CA GLN A 81 -6.10 -43.44 1.97
C GLN A 81 -6.04 -44.82 2.67
N ASN A 82 -6.91 -45.76 2.28
CA ASN A 82 -6.86 -47.15 2.76
C ASN A 82 -5.61 -47.90 2.26
N ASP A 83 -5.08 -47.52 1.09
CA ASP A 83 -3.80 -48.02 0.55
C ASP A 83 -2.55 -47.36 1.17
N GLY A 84 -2.73 -46.54 2.21
CA GLY A 84 -1.62 -45.95 2.99
C GLY A 84 -1.01 -44.68 2.40
N TRP A 85 -1.60 -44.09 1.35
CA TRP A 85 -1.09 -42.87 0.74
C TRP A 85 -1.57 -41.63 1.51
N ASN A 86 -0.63 -40.73 1.83
CA ASN A 86 -0.92 -39.46 2.49
C ASN A 86 -0.25 -38.28 1.78
N SER A 87 -1.03 -37.28 1.38
CA SER A 87 -0.57 -36.01 0.80
C SER A 87 -0.75 -34.81 1.73
N GLU A 88 -1.20 -35.05 2.97
CA GLU A 88 -1.39 -34.03 3.98
C GLU A 88 -0.08 -33.29 4.29
N GLY A 89 -0.12 -31.95 4.24
CA GLY A 89 1.04 -31.12 4.54
C GLY A 89 2.14 -31.05 3.46
N ARG A 90 1.95 -31.65 2.27
CA ARG A 90 2.93 -31.57 1.17
C ARG A 90 2.78 -30.33 0.28
N ALA A 91 1.68 -29.60 0.40
CA ALA A 91 1.51 -28.33 -0.30
C ALA A 91 2.42 -27.26 0.32
N TRP A 92 3.00 -26.41 -0.54
CA TRP A 92 3.77 -25.23 -0.16
C TRP A 92 3.15 -23.98 -0.77
N LEU A 93 3.36 -22.83 -0.13
CA LEU A 93 2.97 -21.53 -0.69
C LEU A 93 3.90 -21.22 -1.88
N GLY A 94 3.32 -20.97 -3.06
CA GLY A 94 4.08 -20.60 -4.25
C GLY A 94 4.65 -19.18 -4.18
N PHE A 95 5.64 -18.89 -5.03
CA PHE A 95 6.27 -17.56 -5.14
C PHE A 95 5.28 -16.42 -5.41
N SER A 96 4.19 -16.70 -6.13
CA SER A 96 3.13 -15.72 -6.41
C SER A 96 2.52 -15.13 -5.14
N TYR A 97 2.39 -15.92 -4.07
CA TYR A 97 1.89 -15.43 -2.79
C TYR A 97 2.86 -14.42 -2.17
N PHE A 98 4.16 -14.71 -2.21
CA PHE A 98 5.18 -13.81 -1.68
C PHE A 98 5.22 -12.48 -2.44
N PHE A 99 4.95 -12.47 -3.76
CA PHE A 99 4.83 -11.21 -4.50
C PHE A 99 3.69 -10.32 -3.99
N VAL A 100 2.55 -10.90 -3.57
CA VAL A 100 1.46 -10.12 -2.97
C VAL A 100 1.87 -9.52 -1.62
N ILE A 101 2.64 -10.27 -0.82
CA ILE A 101 3.16 -9.79 0.47
C ILE A 101 4.21 -8.69 0.27
N ILE A 102 5.11 -8.85 -0.71
CA ILE A 102 6.07 -7.81 -1.07
C ILE A 102 5.34 -6.55 -1.56
N ALA A 103 4.31 -6.70 -2.40
CA ALA A 103 3.50 -5.57 -2.86
C ALA A 103 2.84 -4.84 -1.69
N LEU A 104 2.28 -5.56 -0.72
CA LEU A 104 1.74 -4.98 0.51
C LEU A 104 2.78 -4.15 1.27
N VAL A 105 3.98 -4.70 1.45
CA VAL A 105 5.09 -3.99 2.12
C VAL A 105 5.46 -2.73 1.34
N LEU A 106 5.52 -2.78 0.01
CA LEU A 106 5.82 -1.63 -0.83
C LEU A 106 4.76 -0.52 -0.72
N TYR A 107 3.47 -0.86 -0.67
CA TYR A 107 2.42 0.13 -0.46
C TYR A 107 2.53 0.81 0.92
N VAL A 108 2.82 0.04 1.97
CA VAL A 108 3.05 0.59 3.31
C VAL A 108 4.29 1.48 3.34
N LEU A 109 5.37 1.07 2.68
CA LEU A 109 6.58 1.89 2.55
C LEU A 109 6.28 3.20 1.82
N ASN A 110 5.48 3.17 0.74
CA ASN A 110 5.08 4.38 0.03
C ASN A 110 4.33 5.35 0.95
N ILE A 111 3.38 4.85 1.74
CA ILE A 111 2.66 5.64 2.76
C ILE A 111 3.64 6.27 3.76
N VAL A 112 4.61 5.51 4.27
CA VAL A 112 5.62 6.02 5.20
C VAL A 112 6.49 7.10 4.55
N LEU A 113 6.91 6.92 3.31
CA LEU A 113 7.70 7.91 2.57
C LEU A 113 6.93 9.21 2.37
N VAL A 114 5.66 9.14 1.95
CA VAL A 114 4.80 10.32 1.80
C VAL A 114 4.59 11.02 3.15
N TYR A 115 4.43 10.26 4.23
CA TYR A 115 4.34 10.81 5.59
C TYR A 115 5.62 11.52 6.03
N LEU A 116 6.79 10.94 5.77
CA LEU A 116 8.08 11.58 6.08
C LEU A 116 8.31 12.84 5.25
N ALA A 117 7.95 12.80 3.95
CA ALA A 117 8.07 13.94 3.05
C ALA A 117 7.16 15.12 3.44
N ASN A 118 5.98 14.83 4.01
CA ASN A 118 5.04 15.86 4.46
C ASN A 118 5.30 16.36 5.89
N ARG A 119 6.39 15.91 6.55
CA ARG A 119 6.74 16.51 7.85
C ARG A 119 7.18 17.96 7.62
N PRO A 120 6.62 18.93 8.39
CA PRO A 120 7.10 20.29 8.31
C PRO A 120 8.58 20.30 8.69
N VAL A 121 9.44 20.61 7.71
CA VAL A 121 10.84 20.88 7.97
C VAL A 121 10.86 22.02 8.96
N LYS A 122 11.26 21.72 10.19
CA LYS A 122 11.29 22.65 11.32
C LYS A 122 12.11 23.87 10.89
N SER A 123 11.40 24.95 10.56
CA SER A 123 11.86 26.32 10.41
C SER A 123 13.27 26.47 9.79
N ARG A 124 13.34 26.65 8.46
CA ARG A 124 14.25 27.70 8.00
C ARG A 124 13.53 28.99 8.33
N GLU A 125 13.78 29.52 9.53
CA GLU A 125 13.35 30.87 9.87
C GLU A 125 13.76 31.76 8.70
N PRO A 126 12.82 32.50 8.06
CA PRO A 126 13.24 33.55 7.15
C PRO A 126 14.11 34.46 8.00
N ARG A 127 15.41 34.56 7.66
CA ARG A 127 16.31 35.53 8.26
C ARG A 127 15.57 36.85 8.16
N THR A 128 15.09 37.34 9.29
CA THR A 128 14.54 38.68 9.42
C THR A 128 15.72 39.57 9.06
N THR A 129 15.75 40.06 7.82
CA THR A 129 16.58 41.20 7.47
C THR A 129 16.05 42.32 8.35
N THR A 130 16.70 42.55 9.48
CA THR A 130 16.52 43.75 10.28
C THR A 130 16.74 44.92 9.33
N ASP A 131 15.64 45.51 8.86
CA ASP A 131 15.66 46.78 8.17
C ASP A 131 16.14 47.81 9.19
N LYS A 132 17.45 48.04 9.20
CA LYS A 132 18.05 49.13 9.95
C LYS A 132 17.83 50.40 9.14
N ASN A 133 16.64 50.98 9.26
CA ASN A 133 16.46 52.39 8.98
C ASN A 133 16.09 53.14 10.27
N PRO A 134 17.09 53.63 11.04
CA PRO A 134 16.85 54.50 12.17
C PRO A 134 16.82 55.98 11.77
N GLU A 135 16.43 56.35 10.56
CA GLU A 135 16.42 57.76 10.11
C GLU A 135 14.97 58.27 9.99
N GLY A 136 14.19 58.04 11.05
CA GLY A 136 12.82 58.53 11.22
C GLY A 136 12.72 59.64 12.27
N VAL A 137 13.69 60.56 12.32
CA VAL A 137 13.61 61.75 13.19
C VAL A 137 13.88 63.00 12.36
N ILE A 138 12.82 63.52 11.76
CA ILE A 138 12.78 64.88 11.20
C ILE A 138 12.70 65.82 12.41
N MET A 139 13.82 66.49 12.72
CA MET A 139 13.88 67.56 13.71
C MET A 139 13.10 68.77 13.20
N LEU A 140 11.94 69.04 13.80
CA LEU A 140 11.27 70.33 13.72
C LEU A 140 11.94 71.28 14.72
N TYR A 141 12.79 72.18 14.21
CA TYR A 141 13.02 73.52 14.77
C TYR A 141 13.35 74.48 13.64
#